data_AF-A0A2G9XKH6-F1
#
_entry.id   AF-A0A2G9XKH6-F1
#
_cell.length_a   1.000
_cell.length_b   1.000
_cell.length_c   1.000
_cell.angle_alpha   90.00
_cell.angle_beta   90.00
_cell.angle_gamma   90.00
#
_symmetry.space_group_name_H-M   'P 1'
#
loop_
_entity.id
_entity.type
_entity.pdbx_description
1 polymer ?
#
loop_
_entity_poly.entity_id
_entity_poly.type
_entity_poly.pdbx_seq_one_letter_code
_entity_poly.pdbx_strand_id
1 'polypeptide(L)'
;SWEACGKCHNEQFDSFMKEAYHRPARDEKSQLTGRAPNPFWDKLMMGHAFTREHSAPRSHKWMLSEIDRIVEAKKDKVLPEIIRQAQDQHLKAHILWEYWTAENSDGFHNPEMARESLGRSVDESQKGIELLKNAPADKPVVR
;
A
#
# COMPACT_ATOMS: atom_id res chain seq x y z
N SER A 1 17.16 -6.05 -20.08
CA SER A 1 16.42 -4.78 -19.94
C SER A 1 15.20 -4.81 -20.85
N TRP A 2 14.20 -3.97 -20.61
CA TRP A 2 12.98 -3.90 -21.42
C TRP A 2 13.28 -3.58 -22.90
N GLU A 3 14.41 -2.92 -23.21
CA GLU A 3 14.89 -2.70 -24.58
C GLU A 3 15.26 -4.01 -25.31
N ALA A 4 15.61 -5.08 -24.58
CA ALA A 4 15.93 -6.37 -25.20
C ALA A 4 14.68 -7.08 -25.73
N CYS A 5 13.53 -6.91 -25.07
CA CYS A 5 12.25 -7.44 -25.52
C CYS A 5 11.73 -6.74 -26.78
N GLY A 6 12.02 -5.44 -26.91
CA GLY A 6 11.66 -4.63 -28.07
C GLY A 6 12.27 -5.12 -29.38
N LYS A 7 13.42 -5.83 -29.34
CA LYS A 7 14.07 -6.38 -30.53
C LYS A 7 13.26 -7.45 -31.26
N CYS A 8 12.40 -8.17 -30.54
CA CYS A 8 11.58 -9.26 -31.10
C CYS A 8 10.07 -8.93 -31.10
N HIS A 9 9.63 -7.98 -30.28
CA HIS A 9 8.21 -7.62 -30.10
C HIS A 9 7.99 -6.14 -30.39
N ASN A 10 8.30 -5.73 -31.62
CA ASN A 10 8.29 -4.32 -32.03
C ASN A 10 6.92 -3.67 -31.82
N GLU A 11 5.81 -4.33 -32.16
CA GLU A 11 4.46 -3.75 -32.03
C GLU A 11 4.04 -3.56 -30.56
N GLN A 12 4.38 -4.51 -29.70
CA GLN A 12 4.08 -4.45 -28.26
C GLN A 12 4.96 -3.40 -27.57
N PHE A 13 6.22 -3.28 -27.99
CA PHE A 13 7.15 -2.26 -27.50
C PHE A 13 6.74 -0.86 -27.96
N ASP A 14 6.39 -0.69 -29.23
CA ASP A 14 5.96 0.60 -29.78
C ASP A 14 4.65 1.07 -29.19
N SER A 15 3.69 0.17 -28.96
CA SER A 15 2.43 0.53 -28.29
C SER A 15 2.62 0.85 -26.81
N PHE A 16 3.58 0.23 -26.13
CA PHE A 16 3.94 0.54 -24.76
C PHE A 16 4.65 1.90 -24.62
N MET A 17 5.54 2.23 -25.55
CA MET A 17 6.34 3.47 -25.51
C MET A 17 5.64 4.69 -26.14
N LYS A 18 4.60 4.50 -26.97
CA LYS A 18 3.84 5.60 -27.57
C LYS A 18 2.78 6.12 -26.60
N GLU A 19 3.03 7.29 -26.05
CA GLU A 19 2.03 8.03 -25.28
C GLU A 19 0.97 8.65 -26.23
N ALA A 20 -0.31 8.42 -25.95
CA ALA A 20 -1.40 8.83 -26.84
C ALA A 20 -1.81 10.30 -26.62
N TYR A 21 -0.99 11.25 -27.08
CA TYR A 21 -1.20 12.70 -26.91
C TYR A 21 -2.51 13.26 -27.51
N HIS A 22 -3.20 12.50 -28.36
CA HIS A 22 -4.46 12.89 -28.98
C HIS A 22 -5.70 12.48 -28.17
N ARG A 23 -5.53 11.67 -27.12
CA ARG A 23 -6.62 11.26 -26.25
C ARG A 23 -6.51 12.03 -24.94
N PRO A 24 -7.54 12.79 -24.53
CA PRO A 24 -7.56 13.34 -23.19
C PRO A 24 -7.45 12.20 -22.17
N ALA A 25 -7.02 12.53 -20.95
CA ALA A 25 -7.05 11.59 -19.84
C ALA A 25 -8.41 10.88 -19.82
N ARG A 26 -8.40 9.55 -19.65
CA ARG A 26 -9.66 8.80 -19.62
C ARG A 26 -10.46 9.31 -18.43
N ASP A 27 -11.60 9.94 -18.72
CA ASP A 27 -12.58 10.27 -17.70
C ASP A 27 -12.97 8.99 -16.97
N GLU A 28 -13.01 9.09 -15.64
CA GLU A 28 -13.40 7.99 -14.79
C GLU A 28 -14.79 7.48 -15.23
N LYS A 29 -14.94 6.17 -15.37
CA LYS A 29 -16.20 5.57 -15.86
C LYS A 29 -17.38 5.83 -14.91
N SER A 30 -17.09 6.16 -13.64
CA SER A 30 -18.04 6.42 -12.56
C SER A 30 -18.62 7.85 -12.55
N GLN A 31 -18.08 8.76 -13.38
CA GLN A 31 -18.60 10.11 -13.56
C GLN A 31 -20.10 10.08 -13.86
N LEU A 32 -20.83 11.13 -13.45
CA LEU A 32 -22.29 11.21 -13.59
C LEU A 32 -22.78 11.04 -15.04
N THR A 33 -21.96 11.45 -16.01
CA THR A 33 -22.21 11.32 -17.46
C THR A 33 -21.45 10.15 -18.09
N GLY A 34 -20.75 9.35 -17.29
CA GLY A 34 -19.94 8.21 -17.71
C GLY A 34 -20.76 6.99 -18.10
N ARG A 35 -20.09 5.97 -18.64
CA ARG A 35 -20.75 4.74 -19.10
C ARG A 35 -21.34 3.91 -17.96
N ALA A 36 -20.86 4.11 -16.74
CA ALA A 36 -21.38 3.49 -15.54
C ALA A 36 -21.48 4.55 -14.44
N PRO A 37 -22.48 5.44 -14.47
CA PRO A 37 -22.57 6.53 -13.52
C PRO A 37 -22.88 6.00 -12.12
N ASN A 38 -22.33 6.63 -11.08
CA ASN A 38 -22.71 6.29 -9.70
C ASN A 38 -24.22 6.49 -9.48
N PRO A 39 -24.93 5.54 -8.82
CA PRO A 39 -24.43 4.39 -8.06
C PRO A 39 -24.42 3.07 -8.85
N PHE A 40 -24.56 3.05 -10.18
CA PHE A 40 -24.56 1.81 -10.95
C PHE A 40 -23.19 1.14 -10.98
N TRP A 41 -22.11 1.91 -11.02
CA TRP A 41 -20.76 1.38 -10.88
C TRP A 41 -20.56 0.72 -9.52
N ASP A 42 -20.93 1.41 -8.43
CA ASP A 42 -20.89 0.85 -7.08
C ASP A 42 -21.71 -0.45 -6.98
N LYS A 43 -22.92 -0.47 -7.56
CA LYS A 43 -23.77 -1.68 -7.58
C LYS A 43 -23.20 -2.84 -8.39
N LEU A 44 -22.62 -2.56 -9.56
CA LEU A 44 -21.97 -3.56 -10.39
C LEU A 44 -20.74 -4.14 -9.67
N MET A 45 -20.00 -3.26 -9.01
CA MET A 45 -18.72 -3.60 -8.43
C MET A 45 -18.85 -4.13 -6.99
N MET A 46 -20.01 -3.96 -6.33
CA MET A 46 -20.35 -4.43 -4.97
C MET A 46 -20.13 -5.92 -4.72
N GLY A 47 -20.05 -6.76 -5.76
CA GLY A 47 -19.74 -8.19 -5.65
C GLY A 47 -18.25 -8.49 -5.51
N HIS A 48 -17.39 -7.52 -5.79
CA HIS A 48 -15.94 -7.68 -5.78
C HIS A 48 -15.31 -7.09 -4.52
N ALA A 49 -14.29 -7.76 -3.99
CA ALA A 49 -13.72 -7.46 -2.68
C ALA A 49 -13.18 -6.02 -2.53
N PHE A 50 -12.73 -5.38 -3.61
CA PHE A 50 -12.16 -4.03 -3.58
C PHE A 50 -13.20 -2.91 -3.34
N THR A 51 -14.49 -3.14 -3.58
CA THR A 51 -15.54 -2.11 -3.38
C THR A 51 -16.24 -2.14 -2.03
N ARG A 52 -16.21 -3.27 -1.33
CA ARG A 52 -16.85 -3.39 -0.01
C ARG A 52 -15.99 -2.81 1.10
N GLU A 53 -14.68 -2.90 0.93
CA GLU A 53 -13.73 -2.47 1.94
C GLU A 53 -12.41 -2.15 1.24
N HIS A 54 -12.10 -0.86 1.08
CA HIS A 54 -10.77 -0.45 0.65
C HIS A 54 -9.77 -0.87 1.74
N SER A 55 -9.20 -2.06 1.58
CA SER A 55 -8.29 -2.66 2.55
C SER A 55 -6.99 -1.86 2.67
N ALA A 56 -6.62 -1.13 1.61
CA ALA A 56 -5.45 -0.24 1.59
C ALA A 56 -5.56 0.95 2.57
N PRO A 57 -6.65 1.75 2.58
CA PRO A 57 -6.93 2.72 3.65
C PRO A 57 -6.90 2.14 5.07
N ARG A 58 -7.42 0.92 5.26
CA ARG A 58 -7.44 0.28 6.58
C ARG A 58 -6.03 -0.08 7.05
N SER A 59 -5.18 -0.67 6.20
CA SER A 59 -3.80 -0.97 6.56
C SER A 59 -2.96 0.30 6.75
N HIS A 60 -3.20 1.32 5.93
CA HIS A 60 -2.52 2.61 6.06
C HIS A 60 -2.74 3.25 7.44
N LYS A 61 -3.95 3.18 8.01
CA LYS A 61 -4.22 3.69 9.37
C LYS A 61 -3.31 3.06 10.43
N TRP A 62 -3.10 1.75 10.36
CA TRP A 62 -2.24 1.04 11.31
C TRP A 62 -0.78 1.43 11.14
N MET A 63 -0.34 1.59 9.90
CA MET A 63 0.99 2.07 9.57
C MET A 63 1.24 3.50 10.05
N LEU A 64 0.26 4.40 9.94
CA LEU A 64 0.35 5.75 10.52
C LEU A 64 0.47 5.70 12.05
N SER A 65 -0.35 4.86 12.69
CA SER A 65 -0.31 4.67 14.15
C SER A 65 1.05 4.12 14.62
N GLU A 66 1.67 3.25 13.83
CA GLU A 66 3.02 2.73 14.07
C GLU A 66 4.09 3.82 13.94
N ILE A 67 4.02 4.66 12.90
CA ILE A 67 4.94 5.79 12.72
C ILE A 67 4.86 6.74 13.93
N ASP A 68 3.66 7.11 14.36
CA ASP A 68 3.46 7.98 15.53
C ASP A 68 4.10 7.35 16.77
N ARG A 69 3.91 6.04 16.98
CA ARG A 69 4.50 5.32 18.10
C ARG A 69 6.04 5.27 18.03
N ILE A 70 6.63 5.13 16.84
CA ILE A 70 8.09 5.19 16.65
C ILE A 70 8.61 6.58 17.05
N VAL A 71 7.90 7.66 16.68
CA VAL A 71 8.28 9.03 17.05
C VAL A 71 8.21 9.22 18.56
N GLU A 72 7.15 8.75 19.22
CA GLU A 72 7.03 8.76 20.68
C GLU A 72 8.16 7.96 21.36
N ALA A 73 8.43 6.75 20.89
CA ALA A 73 9.48 5.89 21.45
C ALA A 73 10.87 6.54 21.36
N LYS A 74 11.15 7.27 20.28
CA LYS A 74 12.39 8.08 20.16
C LYS A 74 12.44 9.20 21.19
N LYS A 75 11.32 9.88 21.44
CA LYS A 75 11.21 10.93 22.46
C LYS A 75 11.41 10.37 23.87
N ASP A 76 10.86 9.18 24.13
CA ASP A 76 10.96 8.46 25.40
C ASP A 76 12.31 7.76 25.60
N LYS A 77 13.23 7.89 24.63
CA LYS A 77 14.56 7.27 24.63
C LYS A 77 14.49 5.74 24.81
N VAL A 78 13.53 5.09 24.16
CA VAL A 78 13.48 3.63 24.06
C VAL A 78 14.79 3.10 23.46
N LEU A 79 15.21 1.91 23.88
CA LEU A 79 16.42 1.26 23.35
C LEU A 79 16.47 1.32 21.81
N PRO A 80 17.58 1.80 21.21
CA PRO A 80 17.68 1.97 19.75
C PRO A 80 17.42 0.69 18.96
N GLU A 81 17.78 -0.47 19.50
CA GLU A 81 17.54 -1.75 18.84
C GLU A 81 16.04 -2.08 18.74
N ILE A 82 15.23 -1.75 19.74
CA ILE A 82 13.77 -1.96 19.69
C ILE A 82 13.14 -1.01 18.67
N ILE A 83 13.61 0.24 18.62
CA ILE A 83 13.18 1.21 17.59
C ILE A 83 13.52 0.68 16.19
N ARG A 84 14.73 0.13 16.00
CA ARG A 84 15.15 -0.45 14.73
C ARG A 84 14.27 -1.64 14.33
N GLN A 85 13.95 -2.52 15.27
CA GLN A 85 13.03 -3.65 15.01
C GLN A 85 11.63 -3.19 14.63
N ALA A 86 11.09 -2.13 15.26
CA ALA A 86 9.82 -1.54 14.86
C ALA A 86 9.90 -0.93 13.46
N GLN A 87 10.99 -0.24 13.10
CA GLN A 87 11.21 0.28 11.75
C GLN A 87 11.32 -0.85 10.70
N ASP A 88 11.90 -2.00 11.06
CA ASP A 88 11.93 -3.18 10.18
C ASP A 88 10.52 -3.73 9.93
N GLN A 89 9.62 -3.69 10.92
CA GLN A 89 8.21 -4.07 10.71
C GLN A 89 7.48 -3.06 9.85
N HIS A 90 7.70 -1.77 10.09
CA HIS A 90 7.15 -0.68 9.29
C HIS A 90 7.52 -0.83 7.81
N LEU A 91 8.79 -1.16 7.50
CA LEU A 91 9.23 -1.38 6.12
C LEU A 91 8.46 -2.53 5.44
N LYS A 92 8.22 -3.64 6.16
CA LYS A 92 7.42 -4.76 5.64
C LYS A 92 5.97 -4.35 5.42
N ALA A 93 5.37 -3.68 6.40
CA ALA A 93 4.00 -3.19 6.32
C ALA A 93 3.82 -2.24 5.13
N HIS A 94 4.77 -1.34 4.92
CA HIS A 94 4.80 -0.37 3.82
C HIS A 94 4.88 -1.08 2.47
N ILE A 95 5.82 -2.00 2.25
CA ILE A 95 5.96 -2.71 0.98
C ILE A 95 4.68 -3.51 0.64
N LEU A 96 4.09 -4.16 1.63
CA LEU A 96 2.85 -4.93 1.48
C LEU A 96 1.64 -4.05 1.13
N TRP A 97 1.65 -2.77 1.52
CA TRP A 97 0.60 -1.81 1.20
C TRP A 97 0.86 -1.05 -0.10
N GLU A 98 2.06 -0.49 -0.25
CA GLU A 98 2.44 0.43 -1.32
C GLU A 98 2.30 -0.24 -2.69
N TYR A 99 2.61 -1.53 -2.78
CA TYR A 99 2.41 -2.30 -4.01
C TYR A 99 1.00 -2.14 -4.56
N TRP A 100 -0.04 -2.22 -3.72
CA TRP A 100 -1.44 -2.14 -4.15
C TRP A 100 -1.94 -0.72 -4.35
N THR A 101 -1.31 0.27 -3.72
CA THR A 101 -1.59 1.67 -4.06
C THR A 101 -0.89 2.13 -5.33
N ALA A 102 0.24 1.51 -5.69
CA ALA A 102 0.93 1.75 -6.94
C ALA A 102 0.34 0.94 -8.11
N GLU A 103 -0.30 -0.19 -7.82
CA GLU A 103 -0.96 -1.04 -8.79
C GLU A 103 -2.32 -0.46 -9.18
N ASN A 104 -2.54 -0.25 -10.49
CA ASN A 104 -3.67 0.53 -11.00
C ASN A 104 -4.98 -0.25 -11.13
N SER A 105 -4.99 -1.56 -10.87
CA SER A 105 -6.21 -2.38 -10.93
C SER A 105 -6.97 -2.40 -9.61
N ASP A 106 -6.39 -1.84 -8.54
CA ASP A 106 -6.94 -1.88 -7.19
C ASP A 106 -7.23 -3.33 -6.76
N GLY A 107 -6.30 -4.24 -7.08
CA GLY A 107 -6.42 -5.68 -6.79
C GLY A 107 -7.33 -6.46 -7.73
N PHE A 108 -7.93 -5.86 -8.76
CA PHE A 108 -8.77 -6.58 -9.73
C PHE A 108 -8.01 -7.69 -10.46
N HIS A 109 -6.73 -7.49 -10.75
CA HIS A 109 -5.89 -8.50 -11.41
C HIS A 109 -5.65 -9.74 -10.52
N ASN A 110 -5.64 -9.58 -9.20
CA ASN A 110 -5.46 -10.68 -8.26
C ASN A 110 -6.06 -10.34 -6.88
N PRO A 111 -7.38 -10.53 -6.71
CA PRO A 111 -8.09 -10.07 -5.51
C PRO A 111 -7.71 -10.86 -4.25
N GLU A 112 -7.33 -12.13 -4.40
CA GLU A 112 -6.90 -12.97 -3.28
C GLU A 112 -5.57 -12.49 -2.72
N MET A 113 -4.60 -12.22 -3.59
CA MET A 113 -3.29 -11.70 -3.19
C MET A 113 -3.39 -10.29 -2.61
N ALA A 114 -4.25 -9.43 -3.16
CA ALA A 114 -4.50 -8.10 -2.61
C ALA A 114 -5.01 -8.19 -1.18
N ARG A 115 -6.01 -9.04 -0.94
CA ARG A 115 -6.58 -9.25 0.40
C ARG A 115 -5.55 -9.81 1.38
N GLU A 116 -4.79 -10.83 0.97
CA GLU A 116 -3.76 -11.43 1.83
C GLU A 116 -2.65 -10.43 2.17
N SER A 117 -2.11 -9.74 1.17
CA SER A 117 -1.00 -8.81 1.33
C SER A 117 -1.38 -7.60 2.21
N LEU A 118 -2.57 -7.02 1.99
CA LEU A 118 -3.07 -5.91 2.81
C LEU A 118 -3.40 -6.37 4.24
N GLY A 119 -3.89 -7.60 4.43
CA GLY A 119 -4.02 -8.20 5.76
C GLY A 119 -2.68 -8.33 6.47
N ARG A 120 -1.66 -8.83 5.78
CA ARG A 120 -0.29 -8.92 6.31
C ARG A 120 0.29 -7.54 6.62
N SER A 121 -0.01 -6.52 5.83
CA SER A 121 0.40 -5.14 6.11
C SER A 121 -0.14 -4.67 7.48
N VAL A 122 -1.41 -4.95 7.79
CA VAL A 122 -2.00 -4.69 9.11
C VAL A 122 -1.24 -5.44 10.20
N ASP A 123 -1.00 -6.74 10.01
CA ASP A 123 -0.34 -7.59 11.01
C ASP A 123 1.08 -7.09 11.31
N GLU A 124 1.86 -6.73 10.30
CA GLU A 124 3.23 -6.22 10.52
C GLU A 124 3.21 -4.87 11.23
N SER A 125 2.32 -3.93 10.88
CA SER A 125 2.20 -2.66 11.61
C SER A 125 1.78 -2.87 13.07
N GLN A 126 0.89 -3.82 13.35
CA GLN A 126 0.50 -4.14 14.72
C GLN A 126 1.66 -4.74 15.52
N LYS A 127 2.50 -5.59 14.92
CA LYS A 127 3.72 -6.09 15.56
C LYS A 127 4.69 -4.96 15.89
N GLY A 128 4.87 -3.99 14.98
CA GLY A 128 5.70 -2.81 15.24
C GLY A 128 5.20 -1.98 16.43
N ILE A 129 3.88 -1.77 16.52
CA ILE A 129 3.24 -1.09 17.66
C ILE A 129 3.45 -1.89 18.96
N GLU A 130 3.28 -3.21 18.92
CA GLU A 130 3.41 -4.08 20.09
C GLU A 130 4.84 -4.08 20.65
N LEU A 131 5.85 -4.15 19.78
CA LEU A 131 7.26 -4.03 20.17
C LEU A 131 7.53 -2.77 21.01
N LEU A 132 6.89 -1.66 20.63
CA LEU A 132 7.08 -0.37 21.29
C LEU A 132 6.22 -0.19 22.54
N LYS A 133 5.10 -0.90 22.68
CA LYS A 133 4.14 -0.69 23.79
C LYS A 133 4.74 -0.99 25.17
N ASN A 134 5.62 -1.99 25.26
CA ASN A 134 6.21 -2.45 26.53
C ASN A 134 7.74 -2.28 26.57
N ALA A 135 8.30 -1.47 25.67
CA ALA A 135 9.74 -1.36 25.52
C ALA A 135 10.37 -0.58 26.69
N PRO A 136 11.45 -1.08 27.32
CA PRO A 136 12.17 -0.33 28.33
C PRO A 136 12.90 0.88 27.70
N ALA A 137 12.93 1.98 28.43
CA ALA A 137 13.78 3.13 28.11
C ALA A 137 15.26 2.76 28.30
N ASP A 138 16.13 3.37 27.48
CA ASP A 138 17.58 3.33 27.64
C ASP A 138 17.95 4.05 28.94
N LYS A 139 18.17 3.27 30.00
CA LYS A 139 18.58 3.81 31.29
C LYS A 139 20.07 4.10 31.22
N PRO A 140 20.51 5.31 31.62
CA PRO A 140 21.94 5.59 31.68
C PRO A 140 22.61 4.57 32.61
N VAL A 141 23.66 3.92 32.10
CA VAL A 141 24.54 3.08 32.92
C VAL A 141 25.17 4.01 33.96
N VAL A 142 24.69 3.93 35.20
CA VAL A 142 25.33 4.58 36.33
C VAL A 142 26.70 3.92 36.48
N ARG A 143 27.74 4.63 36.05
CA ARG A 143 29.14 4.28 36.35
C ARG A 143 29.53 4.89 37.68
#